data_AF-A0A969T681-F1
#
_entry.id   AF-A0A969T681-F1
#
_cell.length_a   1.000
_cell.length_b   1.000
_cell.length_c   1.000
_cell.angle_alpha   90.00
_cell.angle_beta   90.00
_cell.angle_gamma   90.00
#
_symmetry.space_group_name_H-M   'P 1'
#
loop_
_entity.id
_entity.type
_entity.pdbx_description
1 polymer ?
#
loop_
_entity_poly.entity_id
_entity_poly.type
_entity_poly.pdbx_seq_one_letter_code
_entity_poly.pdbx_strand_id
1 'polypeptide(L)'
;MKKSGASLLIYALEQIGITKTFGIPGVHNTEIYNELSESRLIEPIIVTHELSAGYMADAVSRTTDIIGTMVIVPGAGLTHAMSAIGEAYVDGIPLLVISGGINRGA
;
A
#
# COMPACT_ATOMS: atom_id res chain seq x y z
N MET A 1 13.07 5.24 -22.41
CA MET A 1 12.83 3.94 -21.76
C MET A 1 11.35 3.86 -21.39
N LYS A 2 10.68 2.74 -21.67
CA LYS A 2 9.29 2.51 -21.27
C LYS A 2 9.31 2.12 -19.79
N LYS A 3 8.83 3.00 -18.90
CA LYS A 3 8.69 2.69 -17.46
C LYS A 3 7.44 1.84 -17.24
N SER A 4 7.52 0.85 -16.34
CA SER A 4 6.36 0.07 -15.91
C SER A 4 5.43 0.95 -15.07
N GLY A 5 4.15 0.57 -14.97
CA GLY A 5 3.21 1.24 -14.08
C GLY A 5 3.65 1.15 -12.61
N ALA A 6 4.20 -0.01 -12.22
CA ALA A 6 4.76 -0.22 -10.89
C ALA A 6 5.94 0.73 -10.60
N SER A 7 6.90 0.88 -11.53
CA SER A 7 8.03 1.79 -11.37
C SER A 7 7.59 3.25 -11.22
N LEU A 8 6.58 3.67 -12.00
CA LEU A 8 5.99 5.01 -11.89
C LEU A 8 5.24 5.20 -10.56
N LEU A 9 4.57 4.17 -10.06
CA LEU A 9 3.92 4.20 -8.76
C LEU A 9 4.94 4.40 -7.64
N ILE A 10 6.03 3.61 -7.60
CA ILE A 10 7.06 3.73 -6.56
C ILE A 10 7.70 5.11 -6.61
N TYR A 11 8.05 5.59 -7.80
CA TYR A 11 8.55 6.95 -7.97
C TYR A 11 7.59 8.01 -7.40
N ALA A 12 6.28 7.90 -7.66
CA ALA A 12 5.29 8.82 -7.12
C ALA A 12 5.17 8.76 -5.59
N LEU A 13 5.23 7.56 -5.00
CA LEU A 13 5.23 7.37 -3.54
C LEU A 13 6.46 8.01 -2.89
N GLU A 14 7.63 7.87 -3.52
CA GLU A 14 8.85 8.53 -3.07
C GLU A 14 8.73 10.07 -3.12
N GLN A 15 8.09 10.62 -4.16
CA GLN A 15 7.91 12.07 -4.28
C GLN A 15 6.99 12.68 -3.20
N ILE A 16 6.03 11.91 -2.69
CA ILE A 16 5.14 12.36 -1.61
C ILE A 16 5.66 11.99 -0.22
N GLY A 17 6.90 11.48 -0.11
CA GLY A 17 7.57 11.22 1.15
C GLY A 17 7.10 9.95 1.87
N ILE A 18 6.47 8.99 1.17
CA ILE A 18 6.22 7.68 1.77
C ILE A 18 7.56 7.01 2.10
N THR A 19 7.66 6.46 3.31
CA THR A 19 8.85 5.73 3.77
C THR A 19 8.56 4.27 4.12
N LYS A 20 7.29 3.92 4.31
CA LYS A 20 6.85 2.56 4.63
C LYS A 20 5.56 2.23 3.91
N THR A 21 5.45 0.99 3.47
CA THR A 21 4.18 0.43 2.96
C THR A 21 3.86 -0.84 3.74
N PHE A 22 2.57 -1.13 3.93
CA PHE A 22 2.12 -2.30 4.69
C PHE A 22 1.20 -3.17 3.83
N GLY A 23 1.40 -4.49 3.86
CA GLY A 23 0.51 -5.40 3.15
C GLY A 23 1.06 -6.80 2.93
N ILE A 24 0.42 -7.52 2.03
CA ILE A 24 0.76 -8.88 1.66
C ILE A 24 0.93 -8.95 0.13
N PRO A 25 2.06 -9.47 -0.37
CA PRO A 25 2.27 -9.66 -1.79
C PRO A 25 1.40 -10.80 -2.32
N GLY A 26 0.92 -10.64 -3.54
CA GLY A 26 0.18 -11.66 -4.28
C GLY A 26 0.12 -11.32 -5.77
N VAL A 27 -0.44 -12.23 -6.57
CA VAL A 27 -0.37 -12.18 -8.04
C VAL A 27 -0.83 -10.86 -8.67
N HIS A 28 -1.70 -10.11 -8.00
CA HIS A 28 -2.26 -8.84 -8.50
C HIS A 28 -1.42 -7.60 -8.17
N ASN A 29 -0.43 -7.72 -7.30
CA ASN A 29 0.45 -6.62 -6.88
C ASN A 29 1.95 -7.02 -6.89
N THR A 30 2.30 -8.18 -7.46
CA THR A 30 3.69 -8.68 -7.51
C THR A 30 4.65 -7.67 -8.14
N GLU A 31 4.29 -7.04 -9.26
CA GLU A 31 5.16 -6.05 -9.91
C GLU A 31 5.43 -4.82 -9.03
N ILE A 32 4.43 -4.41 -8.22
CA ILE A 32 4.58 -3.31 -7.25
C ILE A 32 5.57 -3.71 -6.16
N TYR A 33 5.45 -4.93 -5.63
CA TYR A 33 6.37 -5.45 -4.62
C TYR A 33 7.80 -5.65 -5.14
N ASN A 34 7.96 -6.02 -6.42
CA ASN A 34 9.28 -6.10 -7.05
C ASN A 34 9.94 -4.72 -7.14
N GLU A 35 9.19 -3.67 -7.49
CA GLU A 35 9.75 -2.31 -7.53
C GLU A 35 9.98 -1.75 -6.11
N LEU A 36 9.13 -2.10 -5.13
CA LEU A 36 9.35 -1.75 -3.72
C LEU A 36 10.63 -2.38 -3.16
N SER A 37 10.95 -3.63 -3.50
CA SER A 37 12.17 -4.29 -3.02
C SER A 37 13.45 -3.63 -3.53
N GLU A 38 13.37 -2.91 -4.65
CA GLU A 38 14.50 -2.16 -5.22
C GLU A 38 14.57 -0.70 -4.72
N SER A 39 13.51 -0.19 -4.07
CA SER A 39 13.52 1.16 -3.49
C SER A 39 14.47 1.23 -2.30
N ARG A 40 15.25 2.31 -2.24
CA ARG A 40 16.10 2.65 -1.08
C ARG A 40 15.43 3.61 -0.11
N LEU A 41 14.25 4.11 -0.47
CA LEU A 41 13.52 5.14 0.29
C LEU A 41 12.28 4.58 0.97
N ILE A 42 11.68 3.54 0.40
CA ILE A 42 10.46 2.91 0.91
C ILE A 42 10.78 1.50 1.40
N GLU A 43 10.46 1.23 2.66
CA GLU A 43 10.53 -0.11 3.23
C GLU A 43 9.17 -0.83 3.12
N PRO A 44 9.06 -1.95 2.38
CA PRO A 44 7.86 -2.76 2.36
C PRO A 44 7.77 -3.67 3.60
N ILE A 45 6.80 -3.39 4.47
CA ILE A 45 6.52 -4.19 5.66
C ILE A 45 5.48 -5.27 5.33
N ILE A 46 5.93 -6.52 5.37
CA ILE A 46 5.08 -7.68 5.13
C ILE A 46 4.35 -8.05 6.42
N VAL A 47 3.02 -8.09 6.36
CA VAL A 47 2.17 -8.49 7.49
C VAL A 47 1.61 -9.91 7.29
N THR A 48 1.04 -10.49 8.34
CA THR A 48 0.35 -11.79 8.26
C THR A 48 -1.15 -11.67 8.01
N HIS A 49 -1.73 -10.47 8.15
CA HIS A 49 -3.15 -10.21 7.93
C HIS A 49 -3.39 -8.75 7.50
N GLU A 50 -4.26 -8.51 6.51
CA GLU A 50 -4.46 -7.17 5.95
C GLU A 50 -5.10 -6.18 6.92
N LEU A 51 -5.91 -6.65 7.88
CA LEU A 51 -6.38 -5.84 9.01
C LEU A 51 -5.21 -5.19 9.76
N SER A 52 -4.14 -5.94 10.02
CA SER A 52 -2.96 -5.42 10.71
C SER A 52 -2.24 -4.38 9.86
N ALA A 53 -2.12 -4.60 8.55
CA ALA A 53 -1.57 -3.58 7.64
C ALA A 53 -2.38 -2.28 7.70
N GLY A 54 -3.71 -2.37 7.79
CA GLY A 54 -4.58 -1.21 7.90
C GLY A 54 -4.33 -0.41 9.17
N TYR A 55 -4.32 -1.05 10.34
CA TYR A 55 -4.06 -0.36 11.60
C TYR A 55 -2.62 0.15 11.72
N MET A 56 -1.64 -0.54 11.14
CA MET A 56 -0.25 -0.06 11.11
C MET A 56 -0.12 1.20 10.24
N ALA A 57 -0.79 1.22 9.07
CA ALA A 57 -0.82 2.38 8.20
C ALA A 57 -1.56 3.56 8.86
N ASP A 58 -2.73 3.32 9.45
CA ASP A 58 -3.48 4.31 10.23
C ASP A 58 -2.63 4.90 11.36
N ALA A 59 -1.90 4.07 12.11
CA ALA A 59 -0.99 4.52 13.16
C ALA A 59 0.14 5.43 12.63
N VAL A 60 0.70 5.15 11.44
CA VAL A 60 1.70 6.03 10.81
C VAL A 60 1.12 7.41 10.56
N SER A 61 -0.08 7.50 9.98
CA SER A 61 -0.75 8.78 9.72
C SER A 61 -1.11 9.56 10.98
N ARG A 62 -1.38 8.87 12.10
CA ARG A 62 -1.70 9.54 13.37
C ARG A 62 -0.47 10.04 14.11
N THR A 63 0.67 9.36 13.94
CA THR A 63 1.87 9.57 14.77
C THR A 63 3.00 10.28 14.04
N THR A 64 2.84 10.53 12.74
CA THR A 64 3.85 11.16 11.88
C THR A 64 3.18 12.10 10.88
N ASP A 65 3.97 12.92 10.20
CA ASP A 65 3.52 13.75 9.08
C ASP A 65 3.49 12.99 7.74
N ILE A 66 3.57 11.66 7.75
CA ILE A 66 3.61 10.80 6.56
C ILE A 66 2.27 10.11 6.38
N ILE A 67 1.77 10.05 5.15
CA ILE A 67 0.53 9.32 4.83
C ILE A 67 0.79 7.82 4.95
N GLY A 68 0.13 7.17 5.90
CA GLY A 68 0.02 5.73 6.02
C GLY A 68 -0.42 5.10 4.71
N THR A 69 0.38 4.16 4.20
CA THR A 69 0.18 3.59 2.86
C THR A 69 0.10 2.07 2.93
N MET A 70 -0.97 1.52 2.34
CA MET A 70 -1.18 0.09 2.20
C MET A 70 -0.99 -0.36 0.74
N VAL A 71 -0.40 -1.54 0.54
CA VAL A 71 -0.31 -2.20 -0.78
C VAL A 71 -0.86 -3.61 -0.65
N ILE A 72 -2.06 -3.86 -1.16
CA ILE A 72 -2.82 -5.09 -0.92
C ILE A 72 -3.40 -5.68 -2.21
N VAL A 73 -3.85 -6.92 -2.14
CA VAL A 73 -4.52 -7.60 -3.25
C VAL A 73 -6.02 -7.25 -3.28
N PRO A 74 -6.67 -7.27 -4.46
CA PRO A 74 -8.11 -7.07 -4.55
C PRO A 74 -8.89 -8.23 -3.92
N GLY A 75 -10.20 -8.05 -3.72
CA GLY A 75 -11.07 -9.08 -3.18
C GLY A 75 -10.81 -9.32 -1.70
N ALA A 76 -10.31 -10.52 -1.34
CA ALA A 76 -10.08 -10.90 0.05
C ALA A 76 -9.16 -9.91 0.79
N GLY A 77 -8.04 -9.50 0.18
CA GLY A 77 -7.11 -8.59 0.86
C GLY A 77 -7.72 -7.22 1.19
N LEU A 78 -8.41 -6.61 0.22
CA LEU A 78 -9.16 -5.37 0.46
C LEU A 78 -10.26 -5.55 1.51
N THR A 79 -11.06 -6.62 1.42
CA THR A 79 -12.18 -6.85 2.35
C THR A 79 -11.71 -7.15 3.78
N HIS A 80 -10.59 -7.86 3.97
CA HIS A 80 -9.98 -8.07 5.27
C HIS A 80 -9.44 -6.78 5.92
N ALA A 81 -9.04 -5.79 5.11
CA ALA A 81 -8.60 -4.48 5.57
C ALA A 81 -9.76 -3.51 5.88
N MET A 82 -10.99 -3.82 5.45
CA MET A 82 -12.10 -2.84 5.45
C MET A 82 -12.41 -2.24 6.82
N SER A 83 -12.29 -3.02 7.90
CA SER A 83 -12.54 -2.48 9.25
C SER A 83 -11.55 -1.36 9.61
N ALA A 84 -10.25 -1.55 9.32
CA ALA A 84 -9.24 -0.53 9.59
C ALA A 84 -9.35 0.67 8.62
N ILE A 85 -9.70 0.44 7.36
CA ILE A 85 -9.98 1.52 6.39
C ILE A 85 -11.20 2.34 6.85
N GLY A 86 -12.23 1.68 7.34
CA GLY A 86 -13.43 2.31 7.89
C GLY A 86 -13.14 3.17 9.11
N GLU A 87 -12.33 2.66 10.05
CA GLU A 87 -11.88 3.41 11.22
C GLU A 87 -11.16 4.70 10.82
N ALA A 88 -10.13 4.61 9.97
CA ALA A 88 -9.38 5.77 9.48
C ALA A 88 -10.30 6.79 8.78
N TYR A 89 -11.26 6.31 7.99
CA TYR A 89 -12.23 7.17 7.30
C TYR A 89 -13.15 7.92 8.26
N VAL A 90 -13.71 7.25 9.26
CA VAL A 90 -14.62 7.85 10.25
C VAL A 90 -13.88 8.88 11.11
N ASP A 91 -12.62 8.62 11.44
CA ASP A 91 -11.78 9.53 12.23
C ASP A 91 -11.14 10.66 11.42
N GLY A 92 -11.29 10.65 10.10
CA GLY A 92 -10.67 11.66 9.22
C GLY A 92 -9.14 11.56 9.12
N ILE A 93 -8.59 10.36 9.32
CA ILE A 93 -7.16 10.09 9.21
C ILE A 93 -6.79 9.83 7.75
N PRO A 94 -5.76 10.49 7.19
CA PRO A 94 -5.34 10.26 5.82
C PRO A 94 -4.78 8.83 5.67
N LEU A 95 -5.29 8.07 4.71
CA LEU A 95 -4.82 6.71 4.43
C LEU A 95 -4.78 6.49 2.91
N LEU A 96 -3.63 6.07 2.38
CA LEU A 96 -3.48 5.72 0.97
C LEU A 96 -3.58 4.20 0.81
N VAL A 97 -4.64 3.74 0.13
CA VAL A 97 -4.87 2.30 -0.11
C VAL A 97 -4.63 1.98 -1.57
N ILE A 98 -3.56 1.24 -1.87
CA ILE A 98 -3.24 0.73 -3.20
C ILE A 98 -3.67 -0.73 -3.28
N SER A 99 -4.78 -0.97 -3.99
CA SER A 99 -5.18 -2.33 -4.34
C SER A 99 -4.69 -2.68 -5.74
N GLY A 100 -4.05 -3.84 -5.88
CA GLY A 100 -3.83 -4.46 -7.18
C GLY A 100 -5.15 -4.69 -7.93
N GLY A 101 -5.06 -5.05 -9.21
CA GLY A 101 -6.21 -5.29 -10.07
C GLY A 101 -6.11 -6.61 -10.84
N ILE A 102 -7.25 -7.10 -11.35
CA ILE A 102 -7.25 -8.22 -12.29
C ILE A 102 -6.66 -7.79 -13.62
N ASN A 103 -5.92 -8.68 -14.28
CA ASN A 103 -5.50 -8.46 -15.66
C ASN A 103 -6.76 -8.45 -16.55
N ARG A 104 -7.04 -7.32 -17.19
CA ARG A 104 -8.23 -7.16 -18.05
C ARG A 104 -7.97 -7.58 -19.50
N GLY A 105 -6.74 -7.95 -19.86
CA GLY A 105 -6.31 -8.11 -21.24
C GLY A 105 -6.28 -6.75 -21.94
N ALA A 106 -5.19 -6.47 -22.66
CA ALA A 106 -5.16 -5.42 -23.67
C ALA A 106 -5.31 -6.08 -25.04
#